data_AF-W1XPB0-F1
#
_entry.id   AF-W1XPB0-F1
#
_cell.length_a   1.000
_cell.length_b   1.000
_cell.length_c   1.000
_cell.angle_alpha   90.00
_cell.angle_beta   90.00
_cell.angle_gamma   90.00
#
_symmetry.space_group_name_H-M   'P 1'
#
loop_
_entity.id
_entity.type
_entity.pdbx_description
1 polymer ?
#
loop_
_entity_poly.entity_id
_entity_poly.type
_entity_poly.pdbx_seq_one_letter_code
_entity_poly.pdbx_strand_id
1 'polypeptide(L)'
;AGRRAFAADTLAKAAEKDSLAIGHSATTTKENGIAIGTNAMAATDNSIALGAKSVTDTAVSTSSGVIGGRTYSFAGGNAVGTLSIGDSGTQRTITNVAA
;
A
#
# COMPACT_ATOMS: atom_id res chain seq x y z
N ALA A 1 -6.87 17.14 -8.51
CA ALA A 1 -5.75 16.68 -7.67
C ALA A 1 -6.09 17.01 -6.24
N GLY A 2 -5.67 16.17 -5.28
CA GLY A 2 -5.88 16.44 -3.87
C GLY A 2 -5.03 17.61 -3.36
N ARG A 3 -5.35 18.12 -2.18
CA ARG A 3 -4.54 19.17 -1.52
C ARG A 3 -3.17 18.60 -1.15
N ARG A 4 -2.08 19.28 -1.55
CA ARG A 4 -0.70 18.81 -1.35
C ARG A 4 -0.41 17.44 -2.00
N ALA A 5 -1.02 17.20 -3.16
CA ALA A 5 -0.82 15.96 -3.91
C ALA A 5 0.23 16.11 -5.02
N PHE A 6 0.93 15.03 -5.36
CA PHE A 6 1.88 14.97 -6.46
C PHE A 6 1.49 13.86 -7.44
N ALA A 7 1.38 14.19 -8.72
CA ALA A 7 1.10 13.23 -9.79
C ALA A 7 2.11 13.40 -10.94
N ALA A 8 2.69 12.30 -11.42
CA ALA A 8 3.64 12.29 -12.52
C ALA A 8 3.34 11.17 -13.54
N ASP A 9 3.50 11.49 -14.82
CA ASP A 9 3.10 10.71 -16.02
C ASP A 9 1.64 10.93 -16.47
N THR A 10 1.34 10.51 -17.69
CA THR A 10 0.04 10.66 -18.35
C THR A 10 -1.02 9.83 -17.61
N LEU A 11 -2.16 10.45 -17.31
CA LEU A 11 -3.27 9.86 -16.54
C LEU A 11 -2.96 9.52 -15.08
N ALA A 12 -1.78 9.84 -14.56
CA ALA A 12 -1.51 9.72 -13.13
C ALA A 12 -2.45 10.65 -12.34
N LYS A 13 -3.07 10.14 -11.28
CA LYS A 13 -4.08 10.85 -10.50
C LYS A 13 -3.86 10.67 -9.01
N ALA A 14 -3.23 11.67 -8.41
CA ALA A 14 -3.19 11.81 -6.96
C ALA A 14 -4.47 12.54 -6.49
N ALA A 15 -5.55 11.79 -6.23
CA ALA A 15 -6.89 12.36 -6.05
C ALA A 15 -7.12 12.99 -4.67
N GLU A 16 -6.42 12.51 -3.64
CA GLU A 16 -6.69 12.84 -2.25
C GLU A 16 -5.58 13.66 -1.59
N LYS A 17 -5.87 14.18 -0.39
CA LYS A 17 -4.94 14.99 0.41
C LYS A 17 -3.63 14.21 0.67
N ASP A 18 -2.50 14.91 0.55
CA ASP A 18 -1.15 14.39 0.84
C ASP A 18 -0.77 13.13 0.05
N SER A 19 -1.37 12.93 -1.13
CA SER A 19 -1.22 11.70 -1.89
C SER A 19 -0.18 11.80 -3.01
N LEU A 20 0.40 10.67 -3.39
CA LEU A 20 1.45 10.54 -4.39
C LEU A 20 1.07 9.51 -5.46
N ALA A 21 1.09 9.89 -6.74
CA ALA A 21 0.87 8.99 -7.87
C ALA A 21 1.98 9.12 -8.93
N ILE A 22 2.72 8.04 -9.20
CA ILE A 22 3.80 8.04 -10.20
C ILE A 22 3.60 6.86 -11.16
N GLY A 23 3.44 7.18 -12.46
CA GLY A 23 3.35 6.20 -13.55
C GLY A 23 2.02 6.28 -14.29
N HIS A 24 2.02 5.83 -15.55
CA HIS A 24 0.85 5.88 -16.42
C HIS A 24 -0.40 5.26 -15.75
N SER A 25 -1.45 6.06 -15.60
CA SER A 25 -2.71 5.69 -14.93
C SER A 25 -2.58 5.26 -13.45
N ALA A 26 -1.46 5.57 -12.79
CA ALA A 26 -1.32 5.36 -11.34
C ALA A 26 -2.32 6.26 -10.59
N THR A 27 -3.02 5.73 -9.59
CA THR A 27 -4.11 6.47 -8.92
C THR A 27 -4.06 6.29 -7.40
N THR A 28 -4.29 7.38 -6.66
CA THR A 28 -4.63 7.34 -5.24
C THR A 28 -6.10 7.74 -5.09
N THR A 29 -6.86 7.02 -4.27
CA THR A 29 -8.27 7.34 -3.96
C THR A 29 -8.51 7.58 -2.48
N LYS A 30 -7.43 7.58 -1.68
CA LYS A 30 -7.43 7.75 -0.22
C LYS A 30 -6.32 8.66 0.27
N GLU A 31 -6.52 9.25 1.44
CA GLU A 31 -5.58 10.23 2.00
C GLU A 31 -4.25 9.59 2.35
N ASN A 32 -3.17 10.35 2.21
CA ASN A 32 -1.80 9.90 2.48
C ASN A 32 -1.41 8.63 1.68
N GLY A 33 -2.14 8.31 0.61
CA GLY A 33 -1.90 7.15 -0.24
C GLY A 33 -0.74 7.38 -1.20
N ILE A 34 0.04 6.33 -1.46
CA ILE A 34 1.15 6.34 -2.42
C ILE A 34 0.94 5.24 -3.46
N ALA A 35 0.83 5.61 -4.73
CA ALA A 35 0.73 4.68 -5.86
C ALA A 35 1.92 4.87 -6.80
N ILE A 36 2.77 3.84 -6.94
CA ILE A 36 3.97 3.89 -7.79
C ILE A 36 3.95 2.70 -8.75
N GLY A 37 3.80 2.98 -10.04
CA GLY A 37 3.76 2.00 -11.13
C GLY A 37 2.54 2.15 -12.03
N THR A 38 2.65 1.66 -13.26
CA THR A 38 1.55 1.70 -14.24
C THR A 38 0.30 1.00 -13.68
N ASN A 39 -0.83 1.68 -13.65
CA ASN A 39 -2.09 1.20 -13.07
C ASN A 39 -1.99 0.79 -11.57
N ALA A 40 -1.00 1.26 -10.81
CA ALA A 40 -0.98 1.05 -9.36
C ALA A 40 -2.12 1.85 -8.71
N MET A 41 -2.78 1.29 -7.69
CA MET A 41 -3.90 1.92 -7.01
C MET A 41 -3.76 1.88 -5.48
N ALA A 42 -3.53 3.05 -4.87
CA ALA A 42 -3.64 3.20 -3.42
C ALA A 42 -5.09 3.52 -3.05
N ALA A 43 -5.84 2.47 -2.69
CA ALA A 43 -7.27 2.47 -2.40
C ALA A 43 -7.62 2.50 -0.90
N THR A 44 -6.62 2.50 -0.01
CA THR A 44 -6.79 2.60 1.45
C THR A 44 -5.94 3.73 2.03
N ASP A 45 -6.41 4.35 3.12
CA ASP A 45 -5.70 5.48 3.75
C ASP A 45 -4.33 5.03 4.27
N ASN A 46 -3.37 5.96 4.29
CA ASN A 46 -2.01 5.74 4.83
C ASN A 46 -1.26 4.53 4.24
N SER A 47 -1.61 4.13 3.02
CA SER A 47 -1.16 2.89 2.41
C SER A 47 -0.39 3.12 1.11
N ILE A 48 0.40 2.12 0.71
CA ILE A 48 1.30 2.20 -0.44
C ILE A 48 1.00 1.04 -1.41
N ALA A 49 0.67 1.36 -2.66
CA ALA A 49 0.66 0.42 -3.78
C ALA A 49 1.97 0.58 -4.57
N LEU A 50 2.82 -0.45 -4.56
CA LEU A 50 4.14 -0.43 -5.19
C LEU A 50 4.25 -1.50 -6.28
N GLY A 51 4.45 -1.07 -7.52
CA GLY A 51 4.55 -1.91 -8.71
C GLY A 51 3.34 -1.81 -9.62
N ALA A 52 3.53 -2.20 -10.89
CA ALA A 52 2.46 -2.14 -11.88
C ALA A 52 1.26 -3.00 -11.47
N LYS A 53 0.05 -2.43 -11.53
CA LYS A 53 -1.21 -3.09 -11.12
C LYS A 53 -1.28 -3.50 -9.63
N SER A 54 -0.38 -3.03 -8.77
CA SER A 54 -0.52 -3.28 -7.33
C SER A 54 -1.71 -2.51 -6.77
N VAL A 55 -2.44 -3.10 -5.84
CA VAL A 55 -3.62 -2.49 -5.20
C VAL A 55 -3.52 -2.66 -3.70
N THR A 56 -3.68 -1.58 -2.93
CA THR A 56 -3.75 -1.68 -1.47
C THR A 56 -5.10 -2.22 -1.02
N ASP A 57 -5.08 -3.13 -0.05
CA ASP A 57 -6.28 -3.63 0.62
C ASP A 57 -6.36 -3.06 2.05
N THR A 58 -7.45 -3.37 2.75
CA THR A 58 -7.67 -3.01 4.15
C THR A 58 -6.58 -3.63 5.01
N ALA A 59 -5.99 -2.83 5.89
CA ALA A 59 -4.95 -3.30 6.80
C ALA A 59 -5.51 -4.33 7.78
N VAL A 60 -4.83 -5.48 7.90
CA VAL A 60 -5.20 -6.54 8.86
C VAL A 60 -4.22 -6.49 10.03
N SER A 61 -4.74 -6.11 11.20
CA SER A 61 -3.97 -6.03 12.44
C SER A 61 -3.76 -7.43 13.04
N THR A 62 -2.50 -7.80 13.31
CA THR A 62 -2.14 -9.06 13.94
C THR A 62 -1.43 -8.80 15.27
N SER A 63 -2.20 -8.71 16.35
CA SER A 63 -1.68 -8.34 17.68
C SER A 63 -1.01 -9.47 18.44
N SER A 64 -1.35 -10.72 18.12
CA SER A 64 -0.87 -11.89 18.84
C SER A 64 -1.02 -13.17 18.02
N GLY A 65 -0.32 -14.21 18.43
CA GLY A 65 -0.49 -15.57 17.92
C GLY A 65 -0.24 -16.63 19.00
N VAL A 66 -0.80 -17.82 18.81
CA VAL A 66 -0.58 -18.97 19.69
C VAL A 66 0.47 -19.89 19.08
N ILE A 67 1.58 -20.12 19.79
CA ILE A 67 2.66 -21.01 19.36
C ILE A 67 2.89 -22.03 20.48
N GLY A 68 2.67 -23.31 20.20
CA GLY A 68 2.81 -24.38 21.21
C GLY A 68 1.91 -24.19 22.43
N GLY A 69 0.69 -23.66 22.25
CA GLY A 69 -0.27 -23.41 23.34
C GLY A 69 0.00 -22.16 24.19
N ARG A 70 1.06 -21.39 23.89
CA ARG A 70 1.36 -20.11 24.55
C ARG A 70 1.01 -18.94 23.62
N THR A 71 0.34 -17.93 24.16
CA THR A 71 0.06 -16.69 23.44
C THR A 71 1.28 -15.77 23.48
N TYR A 72 1.73 -15.33 22.31
CA TYR A 72 2.76 -14.33 22.16
C TYR A 72 2.13 -13.04 21.65
N SER A 73 2.47 -11.92 22.28
CA SER A 73 2.09 -10.60 21.77
C SER A 73 3.13 -10.14 20.76
N PHE A 74 2.68 -9.59 19.64
CA PHE A 74 3.55 -9.04 18.61
C PHE A 74 3.67 -7.53 18.75
N ALA A 75 4.85 -6.99 18.48
CA ALA A 75 5.01 -5.56 18.26
C ALA A 75 4.25 -5.15 16.98
N GLY A 76 3.72 -3.91 16.93
CA GLY A 76 3.02 -3.41 15.75
C GLY A 76 1.63 -4.04 15.52
N GLY A 77 0.99 -4.54 16.59
CA GLY A 77 -0.31 -5.20 16.51
C GLY A 77 -1.49 -4.35 16.03
N ASN A 78 -1.29 -3.05 15.79
CA ASN A 78 -2.27 -2.13 15.22
C ASN A 78 -1.72 -1.54 13.92
N ALA A 79 -2.18 -2.06 12.79
CA ALA A 79 -1.78 -1.60 11.47
C ALA A 79 -2.59 -0.36 11.06
N VAL A 80 -1.90 0.74 10.77
CA VAL A 80 -2.50 2.01 10.30
C VAL A 80 -2.75 2.06 8.79
N GLY A 81 -2.18 1.10 8.05
CA GLY A 81 -2.19 1.01 6.59
C GLY A 81 -1.45 -0.24 6.13
N THR A 82 -1.33 -0.42 4.81
CA THR A 82 -0.63 -1.55 4.20
C THR A 82 0.38 -1.10 3.14
N LEU A 83 1.45 -1.88 2.95
CA LEU A 83 2.27 -1.84 1.76
C LEU A 83 1.88 -3.03 0.88
N SER A 84 1.20 -2.77 -0.22
CA SER A 84 0.89 -3.78 -1.22
C SER A 84 1.89 -3.76 -2.36
N ILE A 85 2.49 -4.92 -2.63
CA ILE A 85 3.42 -5.14 -3.75
C ILE A 85 2.77 -5.93 -4.90
N GLY A 86 1.45 -6.07 -4.90
CA GLY A 86 0.71 -6.79 -5.93
C GLY A 86 -0.79 -6.63 -5.76
N ASP A 87 -1.54 -7.54 -6.37
CA ASP A 87 -2.97 -7.70 -6.13
C ASP A 87 -3.27 -9.21 -6.08
N SER A 88 -4.52 -9.57 -5.83
CA SER A 88 -4.99 -10.95 -5.89
C SER A 88 -4.55 -11.62 -7.21
N GLY A 89 -3.81 -12.72 -7.10
CA GLY A 89 -3.27 -13.47 -8.23
C GLY A 89 -2.10 -12.83 -8.96
N THR A 90 -1.60 -11.68 -8.50
CA THR A 90 -0.46 -10.96 -9.10
C THR A 90 0.56 -10.54 -8.05
N GLN A 91 0.80 -11.41 -7.07
CA GLN A 91 1.74 -11.15 -6.00
C GLN A 91 3.18 -11.10 -6.51
N ARG A 92 4.03 -10.37 -5.81
CA ARG A 92 5.47 -10.28 -6.07
C ARG A 92 6.25 -10.91 -4.93
N THR A 93 7.44 -11.39 -5.24
CA THR A 93 8.43 -11.76 -4.24
C THR A 93 9.17 -10.51 -3.75
N ILE A 94 9.62 -10.54 -2.50
CA ILE A 94 10.61 -9.59 -1.97
C ILE A 94 11.93 -10.35 -1.92
N THR A 95 12.96 -9.80 -2.56
CA THR A 95 14.29 -10.43 -2.64
C THR A 95 15.34 -9.56 -1.99
N ASN A 96 16.47 -10.16 -1.61
CA ASN A 96 17.59 -9.50 -0.92
C ASN A 96 17.24 -8.94 0.48
N VAL A 97 16.41 -9.66 1.23
CA VAL A 97 16.12 -9.36 2.64
C VAL A 97 17.11 -10.13 3.52
N ALA A 98 17.94 -9.42 4.28
CA ALA A 98 18.89 -10.03 5.22
C ALA A 98 18.17 -10.56 6.49
N ALA A 99 18.87 -11.44 7.22
CA ALA A 99 18.41 -12.02 8.48
C ALA A 99 18.74 -11.12 9.69
#